data_AF-A0A661QEH6-F1
#
_entry.id   AF-A0A661QEH6-F1
#
_cell.length_a   1.000
_cell.length_b   1.000
_cell.length_c   1.000
_cell.angle_alpha   90.00
_cell.angle_beta   90.00
_cell.angle_gamma   90.00
#
_symmetry.space_group_name_H-M   'P 1'
#
loop_
_entity.id
_entity.type
_entity.pdbx_description
1 polymer ?
#
loop_
_entity_poly.entity_id
_entity_poly.type
_entity_poly.pdbx_seq_one_letter_code
_entity_poly.pdbx_strand_id
1 'polypeptide(L)'
;MSTIKEFLTADHSKCDDLFAKMEEKAGESLTAARELCQDFRNETERHFQMEERVMFLEFENKTGMTQGPTAMMRQEHTQMRALMSQMLEAIDADNKDKFFGLSETLMILLQQHNMKEEQMLYPMAQQHLSGESDRVVDMMNSLIVE
;
A
#
# COMPACT_ATOMS: atom_id res chain seq x y z
N MET A 1 -3.74 -4.19 -22.51
CA MET A 1 -3.12 -3.26 -21.55
C MET A 1 -4.04 -3.20 -20.35
N SER A 2 -3.47 -3.18 -19.15
CA SER A 2 -4.25 -3.17 -17.89
C SER A 2 -4.68 -1.75 -17.56
N THR A 3 -5.90 -1.58 -17.08
CA THR A 3 -6.38 -0.29 -16.55
C THR A 3 -5.60 0.10 -15.28
N ILE A 4 -5.61 1.39 -14.90
CA ILE A 4 -5.01 1.85 -13.63
C ILE A 4 -5.59 1.05 -12.46
N LYS A 5 -6.91 0.85 -12.46
CA LYS A 5 -7.61 0.06 -11.44
C LYS A 5 -7.10 -1.37 -11.36
N GLU A 6 -7.08 -2.09 -12.50
CA GLU A 6 -6.61 -3.49 -12.51
C GLU A 6 -5.15 -3.60 -12.07
N PHE A 7 -4.31 -2.65 -12.46
CA PHE A 7 -2.90 -2.63 -12.10
C PHE A 7 -2.70 -2.48 -10.58
N LEU A 8 -3.34 -1.49 -9.95
CA LEU A 8 -3.19 -1.22 -8.52
C LEU A 8 -3.88 -2.28 -7.65
N THR A 9 -5.06 -2.76 -8.04
CA THR A 9 -5.72 -3.89 -7.34
C THR A 9 -4.88 -5.17 -7.38
N ALA A 10 -4.21 -5.45 -8.51
CA ALA A 10 -3.29 -6.58 -8.58
C ALA A 10 -2.08 -6.40 -7.65
N ASP A 11 -1.66 -5.16 -7.41
CA ASP A 11 -0.55 -4.84 -6.51
C ASP A 11 -0.94 -4.95 -5.03
N HIS A 12 -2.18 -4.58 -4.66
CA HIS A 12 -2.76 -4.90 -3.36
C HIS A 12 -2.71 -6.40 -3.06
N SER A 13 -3.12 -7.24 -4.02
CA SER A 13 -3.11 -8.69 -3.85
C SER A 13 -1.70 -9.23 -3.53
N LYS A 14 -0.64 -8.63 -4.10
CA LYS A 14 0.74 -9.02 -3.77
C LYS A 14 1.14 -8.62 -2.35
N CYS A 15 0.73 -7.43 -1.91
CA CYS A 15 0.98 -6.98 -0.54
C CYS A 15 0.25 -7.86 0.47
N ASP A 16 -1.02 -8.22 0.19
CA ASP A 16 -1.83 -9.11 1.03
C ASP A 16 -1.20 -10.51 1.14
N ASP A 17 -0.70 -11.07 0.03
CA ASP A 17 0.01 -12.35 0.01
C ASP A 17 1.29 -12.32 0.86
N LEU A 18 2.05 -11.22 0.82
CA LEU A 18 3.26 -11.04 1.63
C LEU A 18 2.91 -10.91 3.12
N PHE A 19 1.86 -10.15 3.44
CA PHE A 19 1.38 -10.00 4.81
C PHE A 19 0.98 -11.36 5.40
N ALA A 20 0.18 -12.15 4.66
CA ALA A 20 -0.27 -13.46 5.12
C ALA A 20 0.90 -14.42 5.40
N LYS A 21 1.90 -14.46 4.50
CA LYS A 21 3.13 -15.27 4.69
C LYS A 21 3.95 -14.80 5.89
N MET A 22 4.07 -13.49 6.07
CA MET A 22 4.78 -12.90 7.21
C MET A 22 4.10 -13.30 8.53
N GLU A 23 2.77 -13.19 8.61
CA GLU A 23 2.00 -13.55 9.81
C GLU A 23 2.09 -15.05 10.14
N GLU A 24 1.97 -15.91 9.12
CA GLU A 24 2.18 -17.36 9.26
C GLU A 24 3.56 -17.67 9.86
N LYS A 25 4.62 -17.06 9.31
CA LYS A 25 5.99 -17.25 9.81
C LYS A 25 6.22 -16.69 11.20
N ALA A 26 5.56 -15.59 11.55
CA ALA A 26 5.63 -15.02 12.90
C ALA A 26 5.04 -15.97 13.96
N GLY A 27 4.07 -16.80 13.55
CA GLY A 27 3.53 -17.89 14.38
C GLY A 27 4.59 -18.90 14.81
N GLU A 28 5.59 -19.18 13.96
CA GLU A 28 6.76 -20.00 14.30
C GLU A 28 7.73 -19.21 15.21
N SER A 29 8.27 -18.09 14.70
CA SER A 29 9.12 -17.17 15.47
C SER A 29 9.21 -15.81 14.77
N LEU A 30 9.42 -14.73 15.54
CA LEU A 30 9.58 -13.40 14.94
C LEU A 30 10.86 -13.29 14.10
N THR A 31 11.92 -13.99 14.50
CA THR A 31 13.16 -14.06 13.71
C THR A 31 12.90 -14.65 12.32
N ALA A 32 12.10 -15.72 12.21
CA ALA A 32 11.76 -16.33 10.93
C ALA A 32 10.88 -15.44 10.04
N ALA A 33 10.12 -14.50 10.64
CA ALA A 33 9.27 -13.57 9.92
C ALA A 33 9.99 -12.28 9.48
N ARG A 34 11.21 -12.03 9.97
CA ARG A 34 11.89 -10.73 9.80
C ARG A 34 12.09 -10.33 8.35
N GLU A 35 12.56 -11.26 7.52
CA GLU A 35 12.77 -11.01 6.08
C GLU A 35 11.44 -10.74 5.37
N LEU A 36 10.41 -11.56 5.61
CA LEU A 36 9.08 -11.36 5.05
C LEU A 36 8.42 -10.04 5.51
N CYS A 37 8.66 -9.63 6.76
CA CYS A 37 8.17 -8.34 7.26
C CYS A 37 8.86 -7.16 6.55
N GLN A 38 10.13 -7.31 6.17
CA GLN A 38 10.86 -6.31 5.39
C GLN A 38 10.38 -6.27 3.95
N ASP A 39 10.19 -7.44 3.33
CA ASP A 39 9.67 -7.56 1.97
C ASP A 39 8.26 -6.95 1.87
N PHE A 40 7.37 -7.29 2.80
CA PHE A 40 6.05 -6.70 2.92
C PHE A 40 6.12 -5.17 3.02
N ARG A 41 6.92 -4.64 3.96
CA ARG A 41 7.09 -3.19 4.12
C ARG A 41 7.60 -2.52 2.84
N ASN A 42 8.57 -3.12 2.16
CA ASN A 42 9.19 -2.54 0.97
C ASN A 42 8.20 -2.52 -0.21
N GLU A 43 7.44 -3.60 -0.42
CA GLU A 43 6.44 -3.64 -1.48
C GLU A 43 5.26 -2.70 -1.19
N THR A 44 4.81 -2.62 0.06
CA THR A 44 3.76 -1.65 0.45
C THR A 44 4.26 -0.20 0.34
N GLU A 45 5.52 0.09 0.67
CA GLU A 45 6.09 1.43 0.44
C GLU A 45 6.17 1.75 -1.06
N ARG A 46 6.61 0.79 -1.88
CA ARG A 46 6.63 0.93 -3.34
C ARG A 46 5.22 1.20 -3.87
N HIS A 47 4.21 0.50 -3.35
CA HIS A 47 2.81 0.73 -3.67
C HIS A 47 2.40 2.17 -3.38
N PHE A 48 2.58 2.64 -2.15
CA PHE A 48 2.26 4.01 -1.77
C PHE A 48 2.99 5.04 -2.62
N GLN A 49 4.25 4.80 -3.00
CA GLN A 49 4.98 5.72 -3.86
C GLN A 49 4.42 5.76 -5.29
N MET A 50 3.98 4.63 -5.85
CA MET A 50 3.29 4.60 -7.15
C MET A 50 2.02 5.45 -7.11
N GLU A 51 1.25 5.34 -6.04
CA GLU A 51 0.05 6.13 -5.87
C GLU A 51 0.36 7.62 -5.65
N GLU A 52 1.14 7.94 -4.63
CA GLU A 52 1.37 9.32 -4.20
C GLU A 52 2.11 10.16 -5.25
N ARG A 53 3.11 9.57 -5.91
CA ARG A 53 4.02 10.29 -6.82
C ARG A 53 3.55 10.24 -8.27
N VAL A 54 2.71 9.29 -8.63
CA VAL A 54 2.22 9.12 -10.00
C VAL A 54 0.71 9.24 -10.06
N MET A 55 -0.03 8.25 -9.56
CA MET A 55 -1.48 8.18 -9.81
C MET A 55 -2.24 9.37 -9.20
N PHE A 56 -2.00 9.68 -7.92
CA PHE A 56 -2.61 10.82 -7.22
C PHE A 56 -2.19 12.15 -7.86
N LEU A 57 -0.91 12.29 -8.22
CA LEU A 57 -0.42 13.52 -8.86
C LEU A 57 -1.08 13.76 -10.22
N GLU A 58 -1.15 12.74 -11.07
CA GLU A 58 -1.79 12.82 -12.39
C GLU A 58 -3.29 13.08 -12.25
N PHE A 59 -3.96 12.41 -11.30
CA PHE A 59 -5.37 12.64 -10.99
C PHE A 59 -5.62 14.09 -10.51
N GLU A 60 -4.81 14.60 -9.58
CA GLU A 60 -4.90 15.96 -9.04
C GLU A 60 -4.66 17.00 -10.13
N ASN A 61 -3.65 16.80 -10.98
CA ASN A 61 -3.36 17.69 -12.11
C ASN A 61 -4.51 17.72 -13.12
N LYS A 62 -5.16 16.56 -13.37
CA LYS A 62 -6.27 16.46 -14.33
C LYS A 62 -7.56 17.08 -13.82
N THR A 63 -7.84 16.94 -12.53
CA THR A 63 -9.14 17.29 -11.94
C THR A 63 -9.13 18.59 -11.14
N GLY A 64 -7.96 19.03 -10.69
CA GLY A 64 -7.80 20.12 -9.71
C GLY A 64 -8.19 19.73 -8.28
N MET A 65 -8.56 18.48 -8.02
CA MET A 65 -9.03 18.01 -6.71
C MET A 65 -7.86 17.67 -5.78
N THR A 66 -7.20 18.69 -5.22
CA THR A 66 -6.05 18.48 -4.30
C THR A 66 -6.48 18.31 -2.84
N GLN A 67 -7.77 18.42 -2.55
CA GLN A 67 -8.37 18.21 -1.23
C GLN A 67 -9.46 17.14 -1.40
N GLY A 68 -9.48 16.14 -0.51
CA GLY A 68 -10.44 15.04 -0.57
C GLY A 68 -9.76 13.66 -0.58
N PRO A 69 -10.09 12.77 -1.53
CA PRO A 69 -9.76 11.35 -1.43
C PRO A 69 -8.25 11.09 -1.36
N THR A 70 -7.45 11.72 -2.23
CA THR A 70 -5.99 11.57 -2.25
C THR A 70 -5.31 12.11 -0.99
N ALA A 71 -5.85 13.18 -0.39
CA ALA A 71 -5.34 13.71 0.87
C ALA A 71 -5.61 12.76 2.05
N MET A 72 -6.80 12.13 2.07
CA MET A 72 -7.14 11.12 3.07
C MET A 72 -6.26 9.87 2.93
N MET A 73 -6.02 9.39 1.70
CA MET A 73 -5.16 8.22 1.48
C MET A 73 -3.73 8.49 1.99
N ARG A 74 -3.13 9.65 1.70
CA ARG A 74 -1.81 10.03 2.24
C ARG A 74 -1.75 10.04 3.78
N GLN A 75 -2.82 10.46 4.45
CA GLN A 75 -2.89 10.41 5.91
C GLN A 75 -2.88 8.97 6.43
N GLU A 76 -3.58 8.07 5.75
CA GLU A 76 -3.60 6.64 6.11
C GLU A 76 -2.28 5.95 5.79
N HIS A 77 -1.65 6.24 4.65
CA HIS A 77 -0.31 5.72 4.35
C HIS A 77 0.69 6.12 5.43
N THR A 78 0.60 7.35 5.95
CA THR A 78 1.45 7.80 7.08
C THR A 78 1.24 6.95 8.32
N GLN A 79 -0.01 6.60 8.65
CA GLN A 79 -0.33 5.74 9.78
C GLN A 79 0.18 4.31 9.56
N MET A 80 -0.01 3.75 8.36
CA MET A 80 0.45 2.40 8.03
C MET A 80 1.97 2.29 8.04
N ARG A 81 2.70 3.29 7.51
CA ARG A 81 4.17 3.38 7.61
C ARG A 81 4.64 3.32 9.06
N ALA A 82 3.96 4.05 9.96
CA ALA A 82 4.28 4.01 11.38
C ALA A 82 4.02 2.64 12.01
N LEU A 83 2.93 1.95 11.64
CA LEU A 83 2.64 0.59 12.11
C LEU A 83 3.69 -0.41 11.62
N MET A 84 4.03 -0.39 10.33
CA MET A 84 5.06 -1.26 9.75
C MET A 84 6.43 -1.07 10.40
N SER A 85 6.82 0.18 10.72
CA SER A 85 8.05 0.46 11.47
C SER A 85 8.00 -0.16 12.87
N GLN A 86 6.90 0.02 13.59
CA GLN A 86 6.72 -0.51 14.93
C GLN A 86 6.68 -2.05 14.97
N MET A 87 6.20 -2.69 13.90
CA MET A 87 6.24 -4.15 13.76
C MET A 87 7.67 -4.66 13.67
N LEU A 88 8.53 -4.01 12.87
CA LEU A 88 9.96 -4.36 12.79
C LEU A 88 10.66 -4.14 14.13
N GLU A 89 10.36 -3.06 14.84
CA GLU A 89 10.87 -2.83 16.20
C GLU A 89 10.41 -3.92 17.18
N ALA A 90 9.17 -4.40 17.06
CA ALA A 90 8.66 -5.50 17.88
C ALA A 90 9.38 -6.82 17.57
N ILE A 91 9.73 -7.08 16.31
CA ILE A 91 10.57 -8.21 15.91
C ILE A 91 11.95 -8.10 16.55
N ASP A 92 12.61 -6.94 16.43
CA ASP A 92 13.96 -6.73 16.98
C ASP A 92 13.99 -6.82 18.52
N ALA A 93 12.86 -6.54 19.18
CA ALA A 93 12.66 -6.71 20.63
C ALA A 93 12.13 -8.10 21.05
N ASP A 94 11.95 -9.03 20.10
CA ASP A 94 11.31 -10.35 20.27
C ASP A 94 9.95 -10.29 21.03
N ASN A 95 9.17 -9.23 20.79
CA ASN A 95 7.90 -8.99 21.48
C ASN A 95 6.71 -9.45 20.62
N LYS A 96 6.33 -10.73 20.77
CA LYS A 96 5.23 -11.37 20.02
C LYS A 96 3.88 -10.69 20.23
N ASP A 97 3.52 -10.37 21.47
CA ASP A 97 2.22 -9.75 21.77
C ASP A 97 2.09 -8.39 21.10
N LYS A 98 3.15 -7.57 21.13
CA LYS A 98 3.17 -6.29 20.43
C LYS A 98 3.12 -6.47 18.91
N PHE A 99 3.87 -7.43 18.37
CA PHE A 99 3.89 -7.69 16.93
C PHE A 99 2.48 -8.06 16.42
N PHE A 100 1.81 -9.04 17.04
CA PHE A 100 0.49 -9.47 16.59
C PHE A 100 -0.61 -8.43 16.82
N GLY A 101 -0.54 -7.65 17.91
CA GLY A 101 -1.47 -6.53 18.10
C GLY A 101 -1.34 -5.43 17.04
N LEU A 102 -0.10 -5.15 16.61
CA LEU A 102 0.17 -4.21 15.52
C LEU A 102 -0.24 -4.77 14.16
N SER A 103 0.02 -6.06 13.89
CA SER A 103 -0.35 -6.70 12.63
C SER A 103 -1.88 -6.71 12.45
N GLU A 104 -2.64 -7.05 13.48
CA GLU A 104 -4.11 -7.00 13.45
C GLU A 104 -4.62 -5.57 13.16
N THR A 105 -4.06 -4.58 13.84
CA THR A 105 -4.41 -3.16 13.62
C THR A 105 -4.11 -2.73 12.18
N LEU A 106 -2.94 -3.12 11.65
CA LEU A 106 -2.54 -2.81 10.28
C LEU A 106 -3.43 -3.48 9.25
N MET A 107 -3.78 -4.76 9.46
CA MET A 107 -4.68 -5.51 8.57
C MET A 107 -6.05 -4.84 8.46
N ILE A 108 -6.66 -4.44 9.58
CA ILE A 108 -7.95 -3.74 9.57
C ILE A 108 -7.85 -2.42 8.79
N LEU A 109 -6.77 -1.65 9.00
CA LEU A 109 -6.56 -0.38 8.33
C LEU A 109 -6.35 -0.57 6.81
N LEU A 110 -5.54 -1.54 6.40
CA LEU A 110 -5.33 -1.90 4.99
C LEU A 110 -6.64 -2.30 4.31
N GLN A 111 -7.45 -3.15 4.95
CA GLN A 111 -8.74 -3.55 4.37
C GLN A 111 -9.67 -2.35 4.15
N GLN A 112 -9.77 -1.46 5.13
CA GLN A 112 -10.59 -0.25 5.01
C GLN A 112 -10.05 0.72 3.95
N HIS A 113 -8.74 0.83 3.87
CA HIS A 113 -8.05 1.66 2.91
C HIS A 113 -8.24 1.16 1.47
N ASN A 114 -7.88 -0.10 1.20
CA ASN A 114 -8.01 -0.74 -0.12
C ASN A 114 -9.46 -0.67 -0.62
N MET A 115 -10.45 -0.86 0.26
CA MET A 115 -11.87 -0.70 -0.10
C MET A 115 -12.21 0.70 -0.61
N LYS A 116 -11.70 1.76 0.03
CA LYS A 116 -11.96 3.14 -0.42
C LYS A 116 -11.32 3.41 -1.78
N GLU A 117 -10.13 2.86 -2.00
CA GLU A 117 -9.42 3.04 -3.25
C GLU A 117 -10.10 2.29 -4.39
N GLU A 118 -10.32 0.99 -4.23
CA GLU A 118 -10.84 0.14 -5.30
C GLU A 118 -12.30 0.43 -5.67
N GLN A 119 -13.10 0.88 -4.69
CA GLN A 119 -14.52 1.19 -4.89
C GLN A 119 -14.77 2.64 -5.27
N MET A 120 -13.89 3.58 -4.90
CA MET A 120 -14.10 5.01 -5.20
C MET A 120 -12.94 5.63 -5.98
N LEU A 121 -11.73 5.65 -5.43
CA LEU A 121 -10.63 6.43 -6.00
C LEU A 121 -10.15 5.89 -7.35
N TYR A 122 -9.90 4.59 -7.48
CA TYR A 122 -9.44 4.00 -8.74
C TYR A 122 -10.48 4.11 -9.87
N PRO A 123 -11.79 3.85 -9.64
CA PRO A 123 -12.81 4.17 -10.64
C PRO A 123 -12.82 5.64 -11.08
N MET A 124 -12.69 6.58 -10.14
CA MET A 124 -12.61 8.01 -10.45
C MET A 124 -11.36 8.35 -11.27
N ALA A 125 -10.19 7.85 -10.84
CA ALA A 125 -8.94 8.03 -11.55
C ALA A 125 -9.02 7.45 -12.96
N GLN A 126 -9.56 6.24 -13.11
CA GLN A 126 -9.74 5.60 -14.41
C GLN A 126 -10.66 6.42 -15.34
N GLN A 127 -11.74 7.00 -14.82
CA GLN A 127 -12.65 7.83 -15.60
C GLN A 127 -11.94 9.09 -16.12
N HIS A 128 -11.19 9.78 -15.27
CA HIS A 128 -10.52 11.04 -15.62
C HIS A 128 -9.23 10.86 -16.43
N LEU A 129 -8.51 9.75 -16.23
CA LEU A 129 -7.21 9.44 -16.84
C LEU A 129 -7.30 8.39 -17.94
N SER A 130 -8.51 8.00 -18.39
CA SER A 130 -8.71 6.93 -19.39
C SER A 130 -7.84 7.05 -20.64
N GLY A 131 -7.69 8.26 -21.20
CA GLY A 131 -6.84 8.52 -22.37
C GLY A 131 -5.33 8.50 -22.10
N GLU A 132 -4.93 8.45 -20.84
CA GLU A 132 -3.53 8.49 -20.39
C GLU A 132 -3.17 7.24 -19.56
N SER A 133 -4.08 6.27 -19.45
CA SER A 133 -3.99 5.10 -18.56
C SER A 133 -2.68 4.33 -18.77
N ASP A 134 -2.34 4.05 -20.03
CA ASP A 134 -1.11 3.31 -20.36
C ASP A 134 0.14 4.07 -19.92
N ARG A 135 0.20 5.39 -20.18
CA ARG A 135 1.31 6.26 -19.75
C ARG A 135 1.45 6.25 -18.23
N VAL A 136 0.34 6.37 -17.50
CA VAL A 136 0.33 6.40 -16.04
C VAL A 136 0.81 5.06 -15.46
N VAL A 137 0.37 3.93 -16.02
CA VAL A 137 0.82 2.59 -15.62
C VAL A 137 2.32 2.40 -15.93
N ASP A 138 2.80 2.86 -17.09
CA ASP A 138 4.23 2.78 -17.43
C ASP A 138 5.10 3.63 -16.49
N MET A 139 4.62 4.81 -16.08
CA MET A 139 5.29 5.65 -15.09
C MET A 139 5.37 4.98 -13.73
N MET A 140 4.28 4.34 -13.26
CA MET A 140 4.27 3.58 -12.01
C MET A 140 5.24 2.39 -12.07
N ASN A 141 5.25 1.64 -13.17
CA ASN A 141 6.17 0.51 -13.36
C ASN A 141 7.65 0.94 -13.39
N SER A 142 7.94 2.12 -13.92
CA SER A 142 9.31 2.64 -14.05
C SER A 142 9.76 3.46 -12.83
N LEU A 143 8.92 3.56 -11.79
CA LEU A 143 9.21 4.36 -10.61
C LEU A 143 10.41 3.79 -9.85
N ILE A 144 11.38 4.66 -9.58
CA ILE A 144 12.47 4.36 -8.65
C ILE A 144 12.00 4.77 -7.25
N VAL A 145 11.87 3.77 -6.39
CA VAL A 145 11.46 3.95 -4.99
C VAL A 145 12.61 4.59 -4.22
N GLU A 146 12.31 5.64 -3.46
CA GLU A 146 13.26 6.32 -2.55
C GLU A 146 13.20 5.75 -1.14
#